data_AF-A0A8H3WW81-F1
#
_entry.id   AF-A0A8H3WW81-F1
#
_cell.length_a   1.000
_cell.length_b   1.000
_cell.length_c   1.000
_cell.angle_alpha   90.00
_cell.angle_beta   90.00
_cell.angle_gamma   90.00
#
_symmetry.space_group_name_H-M   'P 1'
#
loop_
_entity.id
_entity.type
_entity.pdbx_description
1 polymer ?
#
loop_
_entity_poly.entity_id
_entity_poly.type
_entity_poly.pdbx_seq_one_letter_code
_entity_poly.pdbx_strand_id
1 'polypeptide(L)'
;MWPSLLSLFNGSNHLLFFFLLPVAFDMGSSIGLAFSFALFLYYSLLGLTKVIWSKKQGIGWIVPQLFILSQPILIPFLLYHSFRLTYLSMLNNQSEKNELPWVLSFYKDFLAYSAPVFILIEGAATTIMIIISRHIVRAITYESQRAEVFLLTASIVTYLSSFYVLHVIYSIPGMDIITATLIGSVLTLTIVTTILMFITGDGIITDAALLFAYNVYCIYMLSNNWNRESKKSSNTILIDYDKLSLVTFQTFGLSITDSIYKINTKVLLKGVTDFIGSFKSISAIQKALSLRAFISLVYRTGVVSIAFYSVHEDDEEKSLISQTVLNFITAFTTPVLIAVYTHLLLSHYEYLSGDDSLWRWVGIGVCWVSYLYFVKNENED
;
A
#
# COMPACT_ATOMS: atom_id res chain seq x y z
N MET A 1 20.69 -23.23 0.20
CA MET A 1 19.58 -23.61 -0.71
C MET A 1 18.19 -23.55 -0.05
N TRP A 2 18.02 -24.03 1.18
CA TRP A 2 16.75 -23.90 1.94
C TRP A 2 16.36 -22.45 2.29
N PRO A 3 17.26 -21.57 2.79
CA PRO A 3 16.90 -20.18 3.09
C PRO A 3 16.56 -19.34 1.84
N SER A 4 17.21 -19.61 0.70
CA SER A 4 16.91 -18.93 -0.56
C SER A 4 15.53 -19.31 -1.12
N LEU A 5 15.12 -20.57 -1.01
CA LEU A 5 13.77 -21.02 -1.37
C LEU A 5 12.68 -20.39 -0.50
N LEU A 6 12.91 -20.28 0.81
CA LEU A 6 11.98 -19.60 1.73
C LEU A 6 11.86 -18.11 1.45
N SER A 7 12.96 -17.44 1.07
CA SER A 7 12.93 -16.02 0.70
C SER A 7 12.11 -15.78 -0.58
N LEU A 8 12.28 -16.63 -1.59
CA LEU A 8 11.49 -16.59 -2.83
C LEU A 8 10.01 -16.87 -2.57
N PHE A 9 9.71 -17.84 -1.70
CA PHE A 9 8.34 -18.18 -1.33
C PHE A 9 7.66 -17.04 -0.57
N ASN A 10 8.37 -16.42 0.37
CA ASN A 10 7.85 -15.29 1.13
C ASN A 10 7.57 -14.08 0.21
N GLY A 11 8.48 -13.75 -0.71
CA GLY A 11 8.27 -12.70 -1.72
C GLY A 11 7.10 -12.98 -2.66
N SER A 12 6.96 -14.23 -3.12
CA SER A 12 5.83 -14.67 -3.95
C SER A 12 4.48 -14.55 -3.22
N ASN A 13 4.44 -14.87 -1.92
CA ASN A 13 3.22 -14.76 -1.12
C ASN A 13 2.80 -13.31 -0.89
N HIS A 14 3.76 -12.38 -0.79
CA HIS A 14 3.46 -10.95 -0.76
C HIS A 14 2.80 -10.48 -2.05
N LEU A 15 3.35 -10.87 -3.21
CA LEU A 15 2.73 -10.59 -4.52
C LEU A 15 1.31 -11.16 -4.60
N LEU A 16 1.10 -12.38 -4.07
CA LEU A 16 -0.18 -13.06 -4.14
C LEU A 16 -1.29 -12.24 -3.48
N PHE A 17 -1.09 -11.71 -2.26
CA PHE A 17 -2.13 -10.88 -1.64
C PHE A 17 -2.24 -9.47 -2.25
N PHE A 18 -1.15 -8.88 -2.79
CA PHE A 18 -1.24 -7.64 -3.56
C PHE A 18 -2.13 -7.76 -4.80
N PHE A 19 -2.20 -8.95 -5.39
CA PHE A 19 -3.08 -9.19 -6.53
C PHE A 19 -4.49 -9.63 -6.13
N LEU A 20 -4.64 -10.38 -5.03
CA LEU A 20 -5.94 -10.91 -4.62
C LEU A 20 -6.83 -9.88 -3.93
N LEU A 21 -6.26 -8.93 -3.19
CA LEU A 21 -7.04 -7.95 -2.44
C LEU A 21 -7.88 -7.03 -3.34
N PRO A 22 -7.34 -6.43 -4.43
CA PRO A 22 -8.13 -5.60 -5.35
C PRO A 22 -9.23 -6.40 -6.03
N VAL A 23 -8.93 -7.63 -6.44
CA VAL A 23 -9.92 -8.52 -7.06
C VAL A 23 -11.08 -8.77 -6.10
N ALA A 24 -10.81 -8.97 -4.81
CA ALA A 24 -11.85 -9.13 -3.81
C ALA A 24 -12.70 -7.85 -3.63
N PHE A 25 -12.10 -6.66 -3.72
CA PHE A 25 -12.83 -5.39 -3.65
C PHE A 25 -13.66 -5.09 -4.91
N ASP A 26 -13.18 -5.52 -6.09
CA ASP A 26 -13.93 -5.43 -7.35
C ASP A 26 -15.20 -6.30 -7.32
N MET A 27 -15.14 -7.45 -6.63
CA MET A 27 -16.30 -8.32 -6.40
C MET A 27 -17.29 -7.76 -5.37
N GLY A 28 -16.88 -6.82 -4.51
CA GLY A 28 -17.75 -6.15 -3.54
C GLY A 28 -17.02 -5.66 -2.29
N SER A 29 -17.48 -4.54 -1.72
CA SER A 29 -16.87 -3.91 -0.53
C SER A 29 -16.80 -4.83 0.68
N SER A 30 -17.88 -5.55 0.98
CA SER A 30 -17.98 -6.48 2.11
C SER A 30 -17.03 -7.67 1.97
N ILE A 31 -16.86 -8.17 0.74
CA ILE A 31 -15.97 -9.30 0.43
C ILE A 31 -14.52 -8.88 0.57
N GLY A 32 -14.16 -7.73 -0.01
CA GLY A 32 -12.82 -7.13 0.13
C GLY A 32 -12.45 -6.84 1.59
N LEU A 33 -13.38 -6.29 2.37
CA LEU A 33 -13.20 -6.05 3.80
C LEU A 33 -13.03 -7.35 4.60
N ALA A 34 -13.88 -8.36 4.38
CA ALA A 34 -13.76 -9.66 5.04
C ALA A 34 -12.41 -10.33 4.75
N PHE A 35 -12.00 -10.32 3.48
CA PHE A 35 -10.74 -10.92 3.05
C PHE A 35 -9.53 -10.16 3.62
N SER A 36 -9.56 -8.83 3.58
CA SER A 36 -8.55 -7.99 4.23
C SER A 36 -8.43 -8.27 5.72
N PHE A 37 -9.56 -8.32 6.43
CA PHE A 37 -9.58 -8.58 7.86
C PHE A 37 -9.00 -9.96 8.20
N ALA A 38 -9.34 -10.98 7.40
CA ALA A 38 -8.79 -12.32 7.56
C ALA A 38 -7.26 -12.35 7.34
N LEU A 39 -6.75 -11.63 6.33
CA LEU A 39 -5.31 -11.49 6.10
C LEU A 39 -4.64 -10.73 7.25
N PHE A 40 -5.23 -9.64 7.71
CA PHE A 40 -4.73 -8.84 8.83
C PHE A 40 -4.58 -9.70 10.09
N LEU A 41 -5.61 -10.47 10.45
CA LEU A 41 -5.56 -11.40 11.59
C LEU A 41 -4.51 -12.49 11.40
N TYR A 42 -4.45 -13.10 10.20
CA TYR A 42 -3.48 -14.14 9.90
C TYR A 42 -2.03 -13.66 10.06
N TYR A 43 -1.69 -12.53 9.46
CA TYR A 43 -0.34 -11.98 9.55
C TYR A 43 -0.05 -11.39 10.93
N SER A 44 -1.05 -10.90 11.66
CA SER A 44 -0.88 -10.44 13.04
C SER A 44 -0.56 -11.60 13.98
N LEU A 45 -1.23 -12.75 13.80
CA LEU A 45 -0.90 -13.98 14.53
C LEU A 45 0.51 -14.45 14.17
N LEU A 46 0.87 -14.46 12.89
CA LEU A 46 2.21 -14.81 12.44
C LEU A 46 3.28 -13.89 13.05
N GLY A 47 3.05 -12.58 13.08
CA GLY A 47 3.93 -11.61 13.75
C GLY A 47 4.07 -11.90 15.25
N LEU A 48 2.95 -12.14 15.93
CA LEU A 48 2.93 -12.47 17.36
C LEU A 48 3.67 -13.78 17.66
N THR A 49 3.57 -14.80 16.79
CA THR A 49 4.36 -16.03 16.92
C THR A 49 5.86 -15.78 16.77
N LYS A 50 6.28 -14.89 15.87
CA LYS A 50 7.70 -14.51 15.70
C LYS A 50 8.25 -13.77 16.92
N VAL A 51 7.45 -12.91 17.54
CA VAL A 51 7.83 -12.17 18.76
C VAL A 51 7.95 -13.12 19.95
N ILE A 52 6.92 -13.96 20.19
CA ILE A 52 6.90 -14.88 21.34
C ILE A 52 8.03 -15.92 21.23
N TRP A 53 8.30 -16.44 20.04
CA TRP A 53 9.31 -17.46 19.80
C TRP A 53 10.58 -16.93 19.14
N SER A 54 11.01 -15.72 19.53
CA SER A 54 12.20 -15.06 18.99
C SER A 54 13.51 -15.84 19.23
N LYS A 55 13.58 -16.69 20.27
CA LYS A 55 14.76 -17.54 20.51
C LYS A 55 14.81 -18.69 19.49
N LYS A 56 15.87 -18.72 18.66
CA LYS A 56 16.13 -19.69 17.58
C LYS A 56 16.35 -21.15 18.03
N GLN A 57 15.89 -21.57 19.22
CA GLN A 57 16.10 -22.91 19.75
C GLN A 57 14.76 -23.63 19.97
N GLY A 58 14.62 -24.82 19.38
CA GLY A 58 13.49 -25.73 19.57
C GLY A 58 12.26 -25.46 18.67
N ILE A 59 11.07 -25.74 19.23
CA ILE A 59 9.76 -25.67 18.54
C ILE A 59 9.48 -24.25 18.00
N GLY A 60 10.09 -23.23 18.58
CA GLY A 60 9.93 -21.82 18.20
C GLY A 60 10.37 -21.47 16.79
N TRP A 61 11.29 -22.23 16.19
CA TRP A 61 11.69 -22.05 14.78
C TRP A 61 10.71 -22.73 13.81
N ILE A 62 10.14 -23.85 14.23
CA ILE A 62 9.29 -24.71 13.38
C ILE A 62 7.93 -24.04 13.14
N VAL A 63 7.32 -23.45 14.17
CA VAL A 63 5.96 -22.90 14.09
C VAL A 63 5.85 -21.77 13.05
N PRO A 64 6.66 -20.69 13.09
CA PRO A 64 6.57 -19.62 12.08
C PRO A 64 6.86 -20.12 10.66
N GLN A 65 7.72 -21.12 10.53
CA GLN A 65 8.12 -21.66 9.24
C GLN A 65 7.03 -22.53 8.60
N LEU A 66 6.28 -23.29 9.42
CA LEU A 66 5.07 -23.99 8.97
C LEU A 66 4.00 -22.99 8.49
N PHE A 67 3.82 -21.88 9.21
CA PHE A 67 2.92 -20.81 8.77
C PHE A 67 3.35 -20.26 7.40
N ILE A 68 4.63 -19.93 7.22
CA ILE A 68 5.16 -19.43 5.93
C ILE A 68 4.93 -20.45 4.80
N LEU A 69 5.17 -21.74 5.05
CA LEU A 69 4.97 -22.78 4.04
C LEU A 69 3.49 -22.99 3.68
N SER A 70 2.58 -22.73 4.63
CA SER A 70 1.13 -22.87 4.41
C SER A 70 0.49 -21.72 3.62
N GLN A 71 1.18 -20.58 3.50
CA GLN A 71 0.64 -19.34 2.91
C GLN A 71 -0.04 -19.50 1.54
N PRO A 72 0.52 -20.18 0.52
CA PRO A 72 -0.12 -20.25 -0.79
C PRO A 72 -1.39 -21.10 -0.83
N ILE A 73 -1.61 -21.97 0.15
CA ILE A 73 -2.86 -22.73 0.29
C ILE A 73 -3.84 -21.92 1.14
N LEU A 74 -3.34 -21.27 2.18
CA LEU A 74 -4.14 -20.56 3.15
C LEU A 74 -4.73 -19.26 2.58
N ILE A 75 -4.00 -18.52 1.75
CA ILE A 75 -4.50 -17.26 1.16
C ILE A 75 -5.73 -17.50 0.25
N PRO A 76 -5.72 -18.45 -0.73
CA PRO A 76 -6.92 -18.78 -1.51
C PRO A 76 -8.06 -19.34 -0.65
N PHE A 77 -7.74 -20.11 0.40
CA PHE A 77 -8.73 -20.62 1.33
C PHE A 77 -9.45 -19.49 2.09
N LEU A 78 -8.72 -18.48 2.57
CA LEU A 78 -9.30 -17.30 3.22
C LEU A 78 -10.18 -16.50 2.27
N LEU A 79 -9.78 -16.35 1.00
CA LEU A 79 -10.61 -15.70 -0.02
C LEU A 79 -11.94 -16.45 -0.22
N TYR A 80 -11.87 -17.76 -0.41
CA TYR A 80 -13.06 -18.60 -0.56
C TYR A 80 -13.99 -18.49 0.66
N HIS A 81 -13.44 -18.53 1.87
CA HIS A 81 -14.23 -18.43 3.10
C HIS A 81 -14.86 -17.04 3.26
N SER A 82 -14.14 -15.97 2.88
CA SER A 82 -14.65 -14.60 2.89
C SER A 82 -15.83 -14.44 1.93
N PHE A 83 -15.74 -15.09 0.76
CA PHE A 83 -16.82 -15.12 -0.22
C PHE A 83 -18.05 -15.87 0.32
N ARG A 84 -17.84 -17.08 0.87
CA ARG A 84 -18.91 -17.90 1.46
C ARG A 84 -19.62 -17.18 2.61
N LEU A 85 -18.86 -16.56 3.52
CA LEU A 85 -19.42 -15.84 4.66
C LEU A 85 -20.29 -14.66 4.22
N THR A 86 -19.79 -13.88 3.26
CA THR A 86 -20.51 -12.72 2.74
C THR A 86 -21.77 -13.15 1.98
N TYR A 87 -21.67 -14.19 1.15
CA TYR A 87 -22.82 -14.74 0.44
C TYR A 87 -23.91 -15.27 1.38
N LEU A 88 -23.53 -16.00 2.44
CA LEU A 88 -24.46 -16.45 3.47
C LEU A 88 -25.11 -15.28 4.22
N SER A 89 -24.34 -14.22 4.51
CA SER A 89 -24.89 -13.02 5.16
C SER A 89 -25.89 -12.28 4.27
N MET A 90 -25.68 -12.24 2.95
CA MET A 90 -26.62 -11.65 1.99
C MET A 90 -27.91 -12.46 1.87
N LEU A 91 -27.83 -13.79 1.92
CA LEU A 91 -29.01 -14.67 1.92
C LEU A 91 -29.85 -14.52 3.20
N ASN A 92 -29.19 -14.36 4.36
CA ASN A 92 -29.87 -14.28 5.65
C ASN A 92 -30.52 -12.91 5.92
N ASN A 93 -29.97 -11.83 5.35
CA ASN A 93 -30.40 -10.45 5.60
C ASN A 93 -31.47 -9.91 4.63
N GLN A 94 -32.23 -10.78 3.94
CA GLN A 94 -33.28 -10.35 3.00
C GLN A 94 -34.48 -9.62 3.66
N SER A 95 -34.49 -9.38 4.99
CA SER A 95 -35.66 -8.82 5.69
C SER A 95 -35.48 -7.51 6.46
N GLU A 96 -34.29 -6.99 6.77
CA GLU A 96 -34.19 -5.64 7.37
C GLU A 96 -32.76 -5.12 7.39
N LYS A 97 -32.56 -3.93 6.77
CA LYS A 97 -31.38 -3.05 6.72
C LYS A 97 -30.01 -3.71 6.50
N ASN A 98 -29.31 -3.22 5.45
CA ASN A 98 -27.94 -3.56 5.05
C ASN A 98 -26.89 -3.20 6.12
N GLU A 99 -26.94 -3.84 7.29
CA GLU A 99 -25.89 -3.76 8.28
C GLU A 99 -24.85 -4.82 7.94
N LEU A 100 -23.64 -4.36 7.60
CA LEU A 100 -22.44 -5.20 7.58
C LEU A 100 -22.35 -5.93 8.93
N PRO A 101 -21.84 -7.19 8.98
CA PRO A 101 -21.57 -7.83 10.25
C PRO A 101 -20.77 -6.89 11.13
N TRP A 102 -21.15 -6.73 12.40
CA TRP A 102 -20.59 -5.74 13.33
C TRP A 102 -19.04 -5.74 13.35
N VAL A 103 -18.42 -6.91 13.20
CA VAL A 103 -16.96 -7.08 13.11
C VAL A 103 -16.37 -6.35 11.90
N LEU A 104 -17.00 -6.43 10.73
CA LEU A 104 -16.56 -5.75 9.52
C LEU A 104 -16.76 -4.23 9.62
N SER A 105 -17.85 -3.80 10.26
CA SER A 105 -18.07 -2.37 10.53
C SER A 105 -16.97 -1.81 11.43
N PHE A 106 -16.66 -2.51 12.53
CA PHE A 106 -15.57 -2.13 13.43
C PHE A 106 -14.23 -2.05 12.69
N TYR A 107 -13.92 -3.03 11.83
CA TYR A 107 -12.69 -3.01 11.05
C TYR A 107 -12.64 -1.83 10.06
N LYS A 108 -13.76 -1.51 9.41
CA LYS A 108 -13.87 -0.33 8.54
C LYS A 108 -13.61 0.97 9.31
N ASP A 109 -14.23 1.13 10.48
CA ASP A 109 -14.08 2.32 11.32
C ASP A 109 -12.65 2.43 11.89
N PHE A 110 -12.06 1.30 12.28
CA PHE A 110 -10.66 1.21 12.71
C PHE A 110 -9.70 1.67 11.60
N LEU A 111 -9.93 1.24 10.35
CA LEU A 111 -9.14 1.68 9.19
C LEU A 111 -9.35 3.15 8.86
N ALA A 112 -10.55 3.69 9.09
CA ALA A 112 -10.82 5.12 8.90
C ALA A 112 -10.12 5.97 9.96
N TYR A 113 -10.17 5.55 11.23
CA TYR A 113 -9.50 6.26 12.32
C TYR A 113 -7.97 6.18 12.22
N SER A 114 -7.43 5.12 11.60
CA SER A 114 -5.99 4.92 11.41
C SER A 114 -5.41 5.70 10.22
N ALA A 115 -6.25 6.35 9.40
CA ALA A 115 -5.81 7.10 8.22
C ALA A 115 -4.70 8.13 8.49
N PRO A 116 -4.78 8.95 9.56
CA PRO A 116 -3.71 9.90 9.91
C PRO A 116 -2.36 9.22 10.14
N VAL A 117 -2.37 8.09 10.86
CA VAL A 117 -1.15 7.34 11.17
C VAL A 117 -0.51 6.80 9.90
N PHE A 118 -1.31 6.30 8.96
CA PHE A 118 -0.81 5.82 7.67
C PHE A 118 -0.13 6.94 6.86
N ILE A 119 -0.69 8.14 6.89
CA ILE A 119 -0.13 9.30 6.18
C ILE A 119 1.18 9.78 6.82
N LEU A 120 1.28 9.75 8.16
CA LEU A 120 2.51 10.08 8.88
C LEU A 120 3.63 9.07 8.58
N ILE A 121 3.32 7.77 8.63
CA ILE A 121 4.27 6.70 8.31
C ILE A 121 4.72 6.81 6.86
N GLU A 122 3.79 7.11 5.93
CA GLU A 122 4.12 7.34 4.53
C GLU A 122 5.15 8.48 4.38
N GLY A 123 4.91 9.63 5.01
CA GLY A 123 5.86 10.75 4.99
C GLY A 123 7.25 10.37 5.51
N ALA A 124 7.32 9.76 6.69
CA ALA A 124 8.59 9.33 7.28
C ALA A 124 9.32 8.27 6.42
N ALA A 125 8.59 7.30 5.89
CA ALA A 125 9.16 6.26 5.03
C ALA A 125 9.68 6.83 3.71
N THR A 126 9.03 7.85 3.14
CA THR A 126 9.55 8.54 1.94
C THR A 126 10.84 9.28 2.21
N THR A 127 11.00 9.92 3.38
CA THR A 127 12.27 10.54 3.77
C THR A 127 13.40 9.51 3.84
N ILE A 128 13.15 8.37 4.50
CA ILE A 128 14.13 7.27 4.58
C ILE A 128 14.50 6.79 3.18
N MET A 129 13.52 6.63 2.28
CA MET A 129 13.78 6.23 0.90
C MET A 129 14.66 7.24 0.14
N ILE A 130 14.46 8.54 0.35
CA ILE A 130 15.30 9.58 -0.26
C ILE A 130 16.73 9.48 0.26
N ILE A 131 16.92 9.25 1.56
CA ILE A 131 18.24 9.09 2.18
C ILE A 131 18.96 7.84 1.65
N ILE A 132 18.28 6.70 1.56
CA ILE A 132 18.86 5.48 0.98
C ILE A 132 19.26 5.73 -0.48
N SER A 133 18.38 6.40 -1.25
CA SER A 133 18.68 6.78 -2.63
C SER A 133 19.92 7.65 -2.72
N ARG A 134 20.11 8.61 -1.79
CA ARG A 134 21.31 9.45 -1.69
C ARG A 134 22.57 8.60 -1.53
N HIS A 135 22.60 7.69 -0.56
CA HIS A 135 23.76 6.82 -0.32
C HIS A 135 24.10 5.97 -1.55
N ILE A 136 23.09 5.38 -2.20
CA ILE A 136 23.26 4.60 -3.43
C ILE A 136 23.82 5.49 -4.56
N VAL A 137 23.27 6.69 -4.74
CA VAL A 137 23.73 7.62 -5.78
C VAL A 137 25.17 8.07 -5.54
N ARG A 138 25.58 8.34 -4.28
CA ARG A 138 26.98 8.68 -3.96
C ARG A 138 27.91 7.52 -4.26
N ALA A 139 27.54 6.31 -3.84
CA ALA A 139 28.35 5.11 -4.07
C ALA A 139 28.59 4.89 -5.58
N ILE A 140 27.53 4.98 -6.38
CA ILE A 140 27.58 4.79 -7.84
C ILE A 140 28.38 5.91 -8.54
N THR A 141 28.19 7.16 -8.11
CA THR A 141 28.88 8.32 -8.68
C THR A 141 30.38 8.29 -8.38
N TYR A 142 30.78 7.81 -7.20
CA TYR A 142 32.19 7.63 -6.84
C TYR A 142 32.88 6.58 -7.73
N GLU A 143 32.17 5.51 -8.10
CA GLU A 143 32.72 4.43 -8.90
C GLU A 143 32.81 4.79 -10.40
N SER A 144 31.89 5.61 -10.93
CA SER A 144 31.88 5.91 -12.37
C SER A 144 31.27 7.27 -12.77
N GLN A 145 32.04 8.05 -13.52
CA GLN A 145 31.59 9.33 -14.12
C GLN A 145 30.43 9.18 -15.11
N ARG A 146 30.32 8.02 -15.78
CA ARG A 146 29.21 7.75 -16.72
C ARG A 146 27.88 7.59 -15.98
N ALA A 147 27.91 7.01 -14.78
CA ALA A 147 26.70 6.84 -13.99
C ALA A 147 26.23 8.18 -13.40
N GLU A 148 27.14 9.10 -13.08
CA GLU A 148 26.79 10.47 -12.69
C GLU A 148 25.94 11.17 -13.76
N VAL A 149 26.40 11.16 -15.01
CA VAL A 149 25.65 11.75 -16.15
C VAL A 149 24.28 11.07 -16.32
N PHE A 150 24.22 9.75 -16.16
CA PHE A 150 22.96 9.01 -16.23
C PHE A 150 21.98 9.41 -15.11
N LEU A 151 22.47 9.53 -13.87
CA LEU A 151 21.66 9.91 -12.70
C LEU A 151 21.18 11.37 -12.77
N LEU A 152 22.00 12.27 -13.30
CA LEU A 152 21.59 13.65 -13.61
C LEU A 152 20.49 13.67 -14.67
N THR A 153 20.64 12.86 -15.73
CA THR A 153 19.61 12.73 -16.76
C THR A 153 18.30 12.18 -16.18
N ALA A 154 18.37 11.17 -15.32
CA ALA A 154 17.19 10.61 -14.64
C ALA A 154 16.50 11.65 -13.73
N SER A 155 17.26 12.52 -13.08
CA SER A 155 16.72 13.62 -12.27
C SER A 155 15.96 14.63 -13.11
N ILE A 156 16.49 15.00 -14.27
CA ILE A 156 15.82 15.91 -15.21
C ILE A 156 14.48 15.30 -15.69
N VAL A 157 14.47 14.02 -16.04
CA VAL A 157 13.23 13.31 -16.44
C VAL A 157 12.19 13.32 -15.32
N THR A 158 12.65 13.13 -14.06
CA THR A 158 11.78 13.13 -12.88
C THR A 158 11.13 14.51 -12.67
N TYR A 159 11.90 15.59 -12.80
CA TYR A 159 11.36 16.95 -12.75
C TYR A 159 10.35 17.22 -13.86
N LEU A 160 10.68 16.88 -15.12
CA LEU A 160 9.79 17.07 -16.27
C LEU A 160 8.45 16.34 -16.10
N SER A 161 8.50 15.07 -15.64
CA SER A 161 7.30 14.28 -15.34
C SER A 161 6.46 14.94 -14.25
N SER A 162 7.10 15.42 -13.19
CA SER A 162 6.43 16.07 -12.07
C SER A 162 5.77 17.40 -12.49
N PHE A 163 6.45 18.22 -13.30
CA PHE A 163 5.86 19.44 -13.86
C PHE A 163 4.67 19.17 -14.78
N TYR A 164 4.73 18.11 -15.59
CA TYR A 164 3.61 17.71 -16.44
C TYR A 164 2.38 17.34 -15.59
N VAL A 165 2.55 16.52 -14.55
CA VAL A 165 1.46 16.16 -13.63
C VAL A 165 0.91 17.40 -12.93
N LEU A 166 1.78 18.30 -12.49
CA LEU A 166 1.36 19.55 -11.85
C LEU A 166 0.52 20.43 -12.78
N HIS A 167 0.90 20.55 -14.05
CA HIS A 167 0.10 21.26 -15.06
C HIS A 167 -1.31 20.66 -15.22
N VAL A 168 -1.40 19.33 -15.23
CA VAL A 168 -2.69 18.63 -15.27
C VAL A 168 -3.54 18.95 -14.04
N ILE A 169 -2.93 19.00 -12.84
CA ILE A 169 -3.64 19.33 -11.60
C ILE A 169 -4.20 20.75 -11.62
N TYR A 170 -3.41 21.74 -12.05
CA TYR A 170 -3.85 23.14 -12.13
C TYR A 170 -5.00 23.37 -13.12
N SER A 171 -5.20 22.45 -14.07
CA SER A 171 -6.31 22.53 -15.02
C SER A 171 -7.65 22.08 -14.41
N ILE A 172 -7.66 21.53 -13.20
CA ILE A 172 -8.87 21.05 -12.52
C ILE A 172 -9.54 22.22 -11.79
N PRO A 173 -10.83 22.54 -12.08
CA PRO A 173 -11.57 23.56 -11.35
C PRO A 173 -11.96 23.06 -9.95
N GLY A 174 -11.99 23.96 -8.96
CA GLY A 174 -12.39 23.65 -7.57
C GLY A 174 -11.28 23.70 -6.52
N MET A 175 -10.19 24.41 -6.78
CA MET A 175 -9.11 24.59 -5.81
C MET A 175 -9.47 25.64 -4.75
N ASP A 176 -9.40 25.27 -3.47
CA ASP A 176 -9.57 26.19 -2.35
C ASP A 176 -8.35 27.12 -2.19
N ILE A 177 -8.59 28.34 -1.69
CA ILE A 177 -7.58 29.38 -1.47
C ILE A 177 -6.47 28.87 -0.53
N ILE A 178 -6.83 28.18 0.56
CA ILE A 178 -5.84 27.65 1.52
C ILE A 178 -4.96 26.63 0.80
N THR A 179 -5.57 25.67 0.09
CA THR A 179 -4.81 24.66 -0.65
C THR A 179 -3.91 25.29 -1.73
N ALA A 180 -4.37 26.32 -2.43
CA ALA A 180 -3.57 27.04 -3.43
C ALA A 180 -2.33 27.71 -2.82
N THR A 181 -2.50 28.41 -1.69
CA THR A 181 -1.36 29.07 -1.00
C THR A 181 -0.35 28.06 -0.49
N LEU A 182 -0.82 26.93 0.05
CA LEU A 182 0.04 25.90 0.63
C LEU A 182 0.82 25.16 -0.47
N ILE A 183 0.19 24.88 -1.63
CA ILE A 183 0.89 24.39 -2.83
C ILE A 183 2.00 25.35 -3.24
N GLY A 184 1.71 26.66 -3.33
CA GLY A 184 2.71 27.68 -3.64
C GLY A 184 3.88 27.68 -2.65
N SER A 185 3.61 27.58 -1.34
CA SER A 185 4.66 27.54 -0.32
C SER A 185 5.56 26.30 -0.42
N VAL A 186 4.99 25.12 -0.66
CA VAL A 186 5.78 23.88 -0.75
C VAL A 186 6.61 23.86 -2.02
N LEU A 187 6.06 24.34 -3.15
CA LEU A 187 6.80 24.44 -4.41
C LEU A 187 7.93 25.45 -4.33
N THR A 188 7.70 26.63 -3.73
CA THR A 188 8.78 27.61 -3.52
C THR A 188 9.87 27.05 -2.60
N LEU A 189 9.50 26.35 -1.53
CA LEU A 189 10.45 25.67 -0.65
C LEU A 189 11.30 24.64 -1.41
N THR A 190 10.69 23.79 -2.26
CA THR A 190 11.46 22.84 -3.09
C THR A 190 12.47 23.55 -3.99
N ILE A 191 12.05 24.60 -4.71
CA ILE A 191 12.92 25.32 -5.64
C ILE A 191 14.09 25.96 -4.89
N VAL A 192 13.83 26.59 -3.75
CA VAL A 192 14.88 27.18 -2.89
C VAL A 192 15.85 26.09 -2.43
N THR A 193 15.37 24.93 -1.98
CA THR A 193 16.25 23.83 -1.57
C THR A 193 17.09 23.27 -2.72
N THR A 194 16.54 23.16 -3.93
CA THR A 194 17.32 22.73 -5.11
C THR A 194 18.44 23.72 -5.43
N ILE A 195 18.16 25.03 -5.37
CA ILE A 195 19.16 26.07 -5.59
C ILE A 195 20.24 26.03 -4.49
N LEU A 196 19.83 25.88 -3.22
CA LEU A 196 20.78 25.77 -2.11
C LEU A 196 21.70 24.55 -2.27
N MET A 197 21.17 23.38 -2.63
CA MET A 197 21.98 22.18 -2.89
C MET A 197 23.01 22.40 -3.99
N PHE A 198 22.67 23.16 -5.02
CA PHE A 198 23.61 23.49 -6.09
C PHE A 198 24.71 24.45 -5.61
N ILE A 199 24.38 25.42 -4.76
CA ILE A 199 25.35 26.40 -4.23
C ILE A 199 26.29 25.75 -3.21
N THR A 200 25.79 24.90 -2.33
CA THR A 200 26.60 24.26 -1.29
C THR A 200 27.55 23.20 -1.85
N GLY A 201 27.27 22.63 -3.02
CA GLY A 201 28.12 21.61 -3.66
C GLY A 201 28.01 20.21 -3.02
N ASP A 202 27.52 20.12 -1.78
CA ASP A 202 27.33 18.86 -1.05
C ASP A 202 25.98 18.15 -1.35
N GLY A 203 25.05 18.88 -1.97
CA GLY A 203 23.69 18.42 -2.24
C GLY A 203 23.59 17.63 -3.53
N ILE A 204 23.04 16.42 -3.47
CA ILE A 204 22.78 15.62 -4.66
C ILE A 204 21.48 16.06 -5.31
N ILE A 205 21.55 16.46 -6.58
CA ILE A 205 20.40 16.94 -7.37
C ILE A 205 19.27 15.89 -7.43
N THR A 206 19.60 14.60 -7.34
CA THR A 206 18.62 13.50 -7.29
C THR A 206 17.68 13.61 -6.10
N ASP A 207 18.16 14.08 -4.95
CA ASP A 207 17.36 14.13 -3.74
C ASP A 207 16.28 15.20 -3.83
N ALA A 208 16.67 16.37 -4.33
CA ALA A 208 15.73 17.45 -4.63
C ALA A 208 14.69 17.02 -5.67
N ALA A 209 15.10 16.25 -6.70
CA ALA A 209 14.18 15.73 -7.72
C ALA A 209 13.15 14.75 -7.14
N LEU A 210 13.59 13.83 -6.27
CA LEU A 210 12.70 12.88 -5.59
C LEU A 210 11.76 13.59 -4.59
N LEU A 211 12.28 14.57 -3.86
CA LEU A 211 11.51 15.36 -2.92
C LEU A 211 10.45 16.21 -3.65
N PHE A 212 10.80 16.79 -4.79
CA PHE A 212 9.85 17.47 -5.68
C PHE A 212 8.76 16.52 -6.20
N ALA A 213 9.15 15.34 -6.68
CA ALA A 213 8.21 14.32 -7.14
C ALA A 213 7.24 13.87 -6.04
N TYR A 214 7.71 13.72 -4.80
CA TYR A 214 6.86 13.39 -3.66
C TYR A 214 5.85 14.50 -3.34
N ASN A 215 6.27 15.77 -3.37
CA ASN A 215 5.37 16.90 -3.16
C ASN A 215 4.27 16.93 -4.24
N VAL A 216 4.64 16.76 -5.53
CA VAL A 216 3.66 16.69 -6.62
C VAL A 216 2.72 15.50 -6.47
N TYR A 217 3.22 14.35 -6.03
CA TYR A 217 2.39 13.17 -5.72
C TYR A 217 1.38 13.46 -4.60
N CYS A 218 1.78 14.13 -3.51
CA CYS A 218 0.86 14.49 -2.43
C CYS A 218 -0.19 15.51 -2.89
N ILE A 219 0.19 16.49 -3.70
CA ILE A 219 -0.72 17.48 -4.30
C ILE A 219 -1.69 16.78 -5.27
N TYR A 220 -1.21 15.80 -6.04
CA TYR A 220 -2.07 14.97 -6.89
C TYR A 220 -3.11 14.19 -6.09
N MET A 221 -2.73 13.62 -4.95
CA MET A 221 -3.68 12.92 -4.08
C MET A 221 -4.72 13.88 -3.48
N LEU A 222 -4.34 15.12 -3.19
CA LEU A 222 -5.24 16.16 -2.70
C LEU A 222 -6.23 16.61 -3.79
N SER A 223 -5.77 16.77 -5.04
CA SER A 223 -6.61 17.25 -6.13
C SER A 223 -7.73 16.30 -6.52
N ASN A 224 -7.61 15.01 -6.18
CA ASN A 224 -8.70 14.05 -6.32
C ASN A 224 -9.94 14.45 -5.49
N ASN A 225 -9.76 15.15 -4.37
CA ASN A 225 -10.88 15.64 -3.57
C ASN A 225 -11.60 16.83 -4.24
N TRP A 226 -10.88 17.69 -4.98
CA TRP A 226 -11.49 18.83 -5.67
C TRP A 226 -12.48 18.38 -6.77
N ASN A 227 -12.16 17.28 -7.46
CA ASN A 227 -13.07 16.68 -8.44
C ASN A 227 -14.35 16.09 -7.78
N ARG A 228 -14.34 15.79 -6.48
CA ARG A 228 -15.53 15.31 -5.76
C ARG A 228 -16.49 16.44 -5.43
N GLU A 229 -15.96 17.61 -5.05
CA GLU A 229 -16.78 18.80 -4.79
C GLU A 229 -17.44 19.33 -6.06
N SER A 230 -16.73 19.31 -7.19
CA SER A 230 -17.30 19.68 -8.50
C SER A 230 -18.45 18.73 -8.91
N LYS A 231 -18.29 17.41 -8.70
CA LYS A 231 -19.34 16.41 -8.98
C LYS A 231 -20.54 16.48 -8.02
N LYS A 232 -20.35 16.85 -6.76
CA LYS A 232 -21.46 17.08 -5.81
C LYS A 232 -22.36 18.24 -6.25
N SER A 233 -21.80 19.23 -6.96
CA SER A 233 -22.58 20.36 -7.49
C SER A 233 -23.36 20.05 -8.78
N SER A 234 -23.04 18.95 -9.48
CA SER A 234 -23.54 18.73 -10.85
C SER A 234 -24.49 17.54 -11.06
N ASN A 235 -24.76 16.68 -10.07
CA ASN A 235 -25.60 15.48 -10.29
C ASN A 235 -26.76 15.30 -9.29
N THR A 236 -27.91 15.89 -9.60
CA THR A 236 -29.24 15.27 -9.42
C THR A 236 -29.49 14.18 -10.48
N ILE A 237 -28.48 13.36 -10.79
CA ILE A 237 -28.63 12.24 -11.72
C ILE A 237 -28.12 11.00 -11.01
N LEU A 238 -29.11 10.27 -10.48
CA LEU A 238 -29.03 8.93 -9.93
C LEU A 238 -28.25 8.01 -10.88
N ILE A 239 -27.03 7.63 -10.49
CA ILE A 239 -26.38 6.47 -11.08
C ILE A 239 -26.86 5.27 -10.28
N ASP A 240 -27.77 4.52 -10.90
CA ASP A 240 -28.34 3.24 -10.44
C ASP A 240 -27.23 2.18 -10.46
N TYR A 241 -26.51 2.04 -9.34
CA TYR A 241 -25.48 1.02 -9.12
C TYR A 241 -26.04 -0.42 -9.07
N ASP A 242 -27.36 -0.58 -9.16
CA ASP A 242 -28.06 -1.84 -8.87
C ASP A 242 -28.15 -2.81 -10.07
N LYS A 243 -27.62 -2.44 -11.25
CA LYS A 243 -27.81 -3.23 -12.49
C LYS A 243 -26.58 -3.90 -13.08
N LEU A 244 -25.39 -3.78 -12.49
CA LEU A 244 -24.17 -4.38 -13.04
C LEU A 244 -23.61 -5.56 -12.21
N SER A 245 -24.45 -6.29 -11.46
CA SER A 245 -24.02 -7.45 -10.68
C SER A 245 -24.78 -8.76 -11.00
N LEU A 246 -25.83 -8.71 -11.82
CA LEU A 246 -26.72 -9.88 -11.97
C LEU A 246 -26.35 -10.84 -13.13
N VAL A 247 -25.64 -10.39 -14.16
CA VAL A 247 -25.52 -11.15 -15.43
C VAL A 247 -24.30 -12.10 -15.46
N THR A 248 -23.26 -11.86 -14.67
CA THR A 248 -22.09 -12.77 -14.57
C THR A 248 -22.25 -13.90 -13.56
N PHE A 249 -23.36 -13.94 -12.81
CA PHE A 249 -23.55 -14.90 -11.72
C PHE A 249 -24.37 -16.15 -12.08
N GLN A 250 -25.09 -16.16 -13.21
CA GLN A 250 -25.79 -17.37 -13.66
C GLN A 250 -24.86 -18.46 -14.20
N THR A 251 -23.62 -18.11 -14.61
CA THR A 251 -22.62 -19.08 -15.07
C THR A 251 -21.76 -19.67 -13.96
N PHE A 252 -21.78 -19.09 -12.75
CA PHE A 252 -21.18 -19.67 -11.53
C PHE A 252 -22.19 -20.43 -10.67
N GLY A 253 -23.42 -20.63 -11.15
CA GLY A 253 -24.41 -21.53 -10.60
C GLY A 253 -24.00 -22.99 -10.72
N LEU A 254 -22.90 -23.37 -10.06
CA LEU A 254 -22.63 -24.75 -9.71
C LEU A 254 -23.72 -25.14 -8.72
N SER A 255 -24.61 -26.05 -9.13
CA SER A 255 -25.64 -26.64 -8.26
C SER A 255 -24.97 -27.25 -7.02
N ILE A 256 -24.97 -26.53 -5.91
CA ILE A 256 -24.23 -26.87 -4.67
C ILE A 256 -25.04 -27.77 -3.72
N THR A 257 -26.27 -28.16 -4.05
CA THR A 257 -27.11 -28.83 -3.04
C THR A 257 -26.74 -30.30 -2.75
N ASP A 258 -26.06 -31.02 -3.66
CA ASP A 258 -25.84 -32.47 -3.46
C ASP A 258 -24.36 -32.91 -3.28
N SER A 259 -23.40 -31.99 -3.30
CA SER A 259 -21.97 -32.33 -3.38
C SER A 259 -21.16 -32.15 -2.08
N ILE A 260 -21.81 -32.17 -0.91
CA ILE A 260 -21.13 -31.86 0.37
C ILE A 260 -20.32 -33.04 0.94
N TYR A 261 -20.51 -34.28 0.47
CA TYR A 261 -19.84 -35.45 1.08
C TYR A 261 -18.67 -36.08 0.30
N LYS A 262 -18.29 -35.56 -0.88
CA LYS A 262 -17.14 -36.11 -1.65
C LYS A 262 -16.25 -34.99 -2.20
N ILE A 263 -15.48 -34.36 -1.33
CA ILE A 263 -14.34 -33.52 -1.74
C ILE A 263 -13.25 -34.46 -2.26
N ASN A 264 -13.25 -34.71 -3.57
CA ASN A 264 -12.18 -35.43 -4.24
C ASN A 264 -10.99 -34.47 -4.44
N THR A 265 -9.78 -34.91 -4.07
CA THR A 265 -8.52 -34.14 -4.19
C THR A 265 -8.25 -33.62 -5.60
N LYS A 266 -8.89 -34.21 -6.61
CA LYS A 266 -8.86 -33.78 -8.02
C LYS A 266 -9.58 -32.45 -8.28
N VAL A 267 -10.57 -32.05 -7.47
CA VAL A 267 -11.28 -30.76 -7.61
C VAL A 267 -10.42 -29.61 -7.08
N LEU A 268 -9.67 -29.86 -5.99
CA LEU A 268 -8.74 -28.90 -5.41
C LEU A 268 -7.54 -28.67 -6.32
N LEU A 269 -6.99 -29.73 -6.92
CA LEU A 269 -5.91 -29.63 -7.90
C LEU A 269 -6.36 -28.89 -9.17
N LYS A 270 -7.58 -29.15 -9.65
CA LYS A 270 -8.14 -28.47 -10.82
C LYS A 270 -8.45 -26.99 -10.54
N GLY A 271 -8.94 -26.66 -9.35
CA GLY A 271 -9.13 -25.28 -8.91
C GLY A 271 -7.81 -24.51 -8.82
N VAL A 272 -6.72 -25.14 -8.39
CA VAL A 272 -5.37 -24.55 -8.36
C VAL A 272 -4.82 -24.38 -9.78
N THR A 273 -5.01 -25.35 -10.69
CA THR A 273 -4.54 -25.22 -12.08
C THR A 273 -5.35 -24.22 -12.89
N ASP A 274 -6.65 -24.08 -12.63
CA ASP A 274 -7.50 -23.06 -13.27
C ASP A 274 -7.23 -21.67 -12.68
N PHE A 275 -6.83 -21.58 -11.40
CA PHE A 275 -6.31 -20.36 -10.77
C PHE A 275 -4.95 -19.93 -11.36
N ILE A 276 -4.07 -20.89 -11.67
CA ILE A 276 -2.80 -20.62 -12.37
C ILE A 276 -3.04 -20.28 -13.85
N GLY A 277 -4.02 -20.92 -14.50
CA GLY A 277 -4.50 -20.55 -15.85
C GLY A 277 -5.13 -19.15 -15.89
N SER A 278 -5.59 -18.66 -14.74
CA SER A 278 -6.04 -17.29 -14.56
C SER A 278 -4.88 -16.28 -14.53
N PHE A 279 -3.61 -16.61 -14.75
CA PHE A 279 -2.57 -15.58 -15.01
C PHE A 279 -2.82 -14.78 -16.31
N LYS A 280 -3.72 -15.24 -17.20
CA LYS A 280 -4.31 -14.42 -18.28
C LYS A 280 -5.14 -13.25 -17.74
N SER A 281 -5.49 -13.28 -16.45
CA SER A 281 -6.13 -12.22 -15.68
C SER A 281 -5.20 -11.06 -15.35
N ILE A 282 -3.87 -11.10 -15.54
CA ILE A 282 -3.04 -9.89 -15.36
C ILE A 282 -3.54 -8.75 -16.28
N SER A 283 -4.04 -9.09 -17.48
CA SER A 283 -4.70 -8.14 -18.38
C SER A 283 -6.11 -7.72 -17.92
N ALA A 284 -6.82 -8.56 -17.17
CA ALA A 284 -8.13 -8.26 -16.58
C ALA A 284 -7.99 -7.45 -15.28
N ILE A 285 -6.92 -7.66 -14.52
CA ILE A 285 -6.50 -6.95 -13.31
C ILE A 285 -6.07 -5.52 -13.68
N GLN A 286 -5.38 -5.34 -14.81
CA GLN A 286 -5.10 -4.01 -15.37
C GLN A 286 -6.36 -3.25 -15.81
N LYS A 287 -7.49 -3.95 -16.03
CA LYS A 287 -8.79 -3.34 -16.29
C LYS A 287 -9.63 -3.14 -15.03
N ALA A 288 -9.47 -3.98 -14.00
CA ALA A 288 -10.21 -3.91 -12.74
C ALA A 288 -9.66 -2.85 -11.76
N LEU A 289 -8.35 -2.60 -11.79
CA LEU A 289 -7.72 -1.48 -11.08
C LEU A 289 -7.49 -0.33 -12.06
N SER A 290 -7.96 0.87 -11.73
CA SER A 290 -7.46 2.07 -12.42
C SER A 290 -5.94 2.11 -12.27
N LEU A 291 -5.21 2.23 -13.39
CA LEU A 291 -3.74 2.31 -13.44
C LEU A 291 -3.16 3.30 -12.41
N ARG A 292 -3.94 4.34 -12.08
CA ARG A 292 -3.65 5.33 -11.04
C ARG A 292 -3.58 4.75 -9.62
N ALA A 293 -4.57 3.95 -9.23
CA ALA A 293 -4.63 3.33 -7.91
C ALA A 293 -3.54 2.28 -7.76
N PHE A 294 -3.29 1.51 -8.81
CA PHE A 294 -2.20 0.53 -8.83
C PHE A 294 -0.82 1.18 -8.63
N ILE A 295 -0.51 2.27 -9.33
CA ILE A 295 0.78 2.97 -9.16
C ILE A 295 0.91 3.54 -7.75
N SER A 296 -0.12 4.21 -7.23
CA SER A 296 -0.09 4.77 -5.86
C SER A 296 0.08 3.69 -4.79
N LEU A 297 -0.53 2.53 -5.01
CA LEU A 297 -0.50 1.37 -4.13
C LEU A 297 0.89 0.74 -4.11
N VAL A 298 1.44 0.46 -5.29
CA VAL A 298 2.79 -0.11 -5.44
C VAL A 298 3.82 0.83 -4.83
N TYR A 299 3.69 2.14 -5.07
CA TYR A 299 4.55 3.16 -4.47
C TYR A 299 4.51 3.12 -2.94
N ARG A 300 3.34 3.30 -2.32
CA ARG A 300 3.21 3.36 -0.86
C ARG A 300 3.65 2.09 -0.17
N THR A 301 3.29 0.95 -0.74
CA THR A 301 3.69 -0.36 -0.25
C THR A 301 5.20 -0.54 -0.35
N GLY A 302 5.78 -0.21 -1.50
CA GLY A 302 7.20 -0.34 -1.78
C GLY A 302 8.02 0.52 -0.83
N VAL A 303 7.69 1.82 -0.72
CA VAL A 303 8.39 2.75 0.16
C VAL A 303 8.37 2.30 1.62
N VAL A 304 7.19 1.91 2.13
CA VAL A 304 7.07 1.43 3.50
C VAL A 304 7.88 0.15 3.71
N SER A 305 7.85 -0.79 2.77
CA SER A 305 8.63 -2.03 2.87
C SER A 305 10.14 -1.80 2.89
N ILE A 306 10.64 -0.89 2.04
CA ILE A 306 12.07 -0.55 1.95
C ILE A 306 12.52 0.18 3.22
N ALA A 307 11.72 1.14 3.70
CA ALA A 307 12.03 1.87 4.92
C ALA A 307 12.14 0.94 6.14
N PHE A 308 11.20 0.01 6.31
CA PHE A 308 11.26 -0.97 7.40
C PHE A 308 12.41 -1.97 7.25
N TYR A 309 12.81 -2.32 6.03
CA TYR A 309 13.96 -3.18 5.79
C TYR A 309 15.27 -2.48 6.15
N SER A 310 15.45 -1.22 5.73
CA SER A 310 16.65 -0.45 6.03
C SER A 310 16.86 -0.24 7.53
N VAL A 311 15.78 0.08 8.27
CA VAL A 311 15.83 0.23 9.74
C VAL A 311 16.28 -1.07 10.44
N HIS A 312 16.06 -2.23 9.82
CA HIS A 312 16.52 -3.50 10.37
C HIS A 312 18.03 -3.73 10.17
N GLU A 313 18.61 -3.23 9.08
CA GLU A 313 20.00 -3.48 8.70
C GLU A 313 20.99 -2.55 9.44
N ASP A 314 20.62 -1.27 9.64
CA ASP A 314 21.48 -0.30 10.33
C ASP A 314 21.62 -0.53 11.85
N ASP A 315 20.70 -1.29 12.47
CA ASP A 315 20.57 -1.36 13.92
C ASP A 315 21.11 -2.67 14.57
N GLU A 316 21.82 -3.52 13.82
CA GLU A 316 22.44 -4.74 14.37
C GLU A 316 23.40 -4.44 15.55
N GLU A 317 23.91 -3.20 15.68
CA GLU A 317 24.83 -2.76 16.74
C GLU A 317 24.17 -2.21 18.03
N LYS A 318 22.84 -2.08 18.13
CA LYS A 318 22.18 -1.43 19.28
C LYS A 318 21.82 -2.38 20.44
N SER A 319 21.64 -1.79 21.62
CA SER A 319 21.31 -2.47 22.90
C SER A 319 20.17 -3.51 22.83
N LEU A 320 20.18 -4.51 23.72
CA LEU A 320 19.18 -5.61 23.80
C LEU A 320 17.71 -5.14 23.82
N ILE A 321 17.43 -3.97 24.42
CA ILE A 321 16.09 -3.38 24.47
C ILE A 321 15.68 -2.87 23.10
N SER A 322 16.60 -2.21 22.38
CA SER A 322 16.39 -1.74 21.00
C SER A 322 16.11 -2.89 20.05
N GLN A 323 16.90 -3.99 20.14
CA GLN A 323 16.70 -5.17 19.30
C GLN A 323 15.35 -5.85 19.54
N THR A 324 14.87 -5.89 20.79
CA THR A 324 13.55 -6.47 21.10
C THR A 324 12.42 -5.63 20.51
N VAL A 325 12.52 -4.30 20.62
CA VAL A 325 11.55 -3.36 20.05
C VAL A 325 11.58 -3.40 18.52
N LEU A 326 12.76 -3.49 17.90
CA LEU A 326 12.91 -3.63 16.45
C LEU A 326 12.35 -4.96 15.92
N ASN A 327 12.61 -6.06 16.62
CA ASN A 327 12.03 -7.36 16.29
C ASN A 327 10.50 -7.35 16.41
N PHE A 328 9.96 -6.58 17.37
CA PHE A 328 8.53 -6.36 17.47
C PHE A 328 8.01 -5.56 16.26
N ILE A 329 8.62 -4.41 15.94
CA ILE A 329 8.20 -3.55 14.84
C ILE A 329 8.23 -4.31 13.50
N THR A 330 9.34 -5.01 13.21
CA THR A 330 9.52 -5.80 11.97
C THR A 330 8.54 -6.97 11.86
N ALA A 331 8.15 -7.58 12.99
CA ALA A 331 7.15 -8.65 13.00
C ALA A 331 5.74 -8.14 12.62
N PHE A 332 5.43 -6.87 12.92
CA PHE A 332 4.14 -6.23 12.62
C PHE A 332 4.12 -5.43 11.30
N THR A 333 5.22 -5.38 10.54
CA THR A 333 5.29 -4.70 9.25
C THR A 333 4.25 -5.20 8.24
N THR A 334 4.11 -6.52 8.07
CA THR A 334 3.17 -7.09 7.07
C THR A 334 1.70 -6.80 7.41
N PRO A 335 1.23 -6.97 8.67
CA PRO A 335 -0.11 -6.54 9.07
C PRO A 335 -0.38 -5.05 8.83
N VAL A 336 0.55 -4.19 9.20
CA VAL A 336 0.43 -2.73 8.99
C VAL A 336 0.31 -2.42 7.50
N LEU A 337 1.13 -3.07 6.68
CA LEU A 337 1.11 -2.90 5.24
C LEU A 337 -0.24 -3.35 4.62
N ILE A 338 -0.84 -4.44 5.10
CA ILE A 338 -2.18 -4.88 4.67
C ILE A 338 -3.25 -3.86 5.08
N ALA A 339 -3.16 -3.29 6.29
CA ALA A 339 -4.10 -2.28 6.77
C ALA A 339 -4.01 -0.99 5.93
N VAL A 340 -2.81 -0.46 5.72
CA VAL A 340 -2.54 0.70 4.84
C VAL A 340 -3.10 0.44 3.44
N TYR A 341 -2.84 -0.75 2.92
CA TYR A 341 -3.27 -1.14 1.59
C TYR A 341 -4.80 -1.23 1.47
N THR A 342 -5.47 -1.76 2.49
CA THR A 342 -6.93 -1.86 2.51
C THR A 342 -7.58 -0.49 2.61
N HIS A 343 -7.03 0.40 3.45
CA HIS A 343 -7.48 1.78 3.55
C HIS A 343 -7.40 2.51 2.18
N LEU A 344 -6.31 2.31 1.45
CA LEU A 344 -6.13 2.83 0.09
C LEU A 344 -7.19 2.33 -0.89
N LEU A 345 -7.48 1.02 -0.87
CA LEU A 345 -8.52 0.45 -1.73
C LEU A 345 -9.90 1.01 -1.37
N LEU A 346 -10.22 1.13 -0.09
CA LEU A 346 -11.47 1.76 0.37
C LEU A 346 -11.59 3.21 -0.09
N SER A 347 -10.49 3.97 -0.04
CA SER A 347 -10.44 5.33 -0.57
C SER A 347 -10.61 5.36 -2.10
N HIS A 348 -10.05 4.37 -2.82
CA HIS A 348 -10.13 4.28 -4.27
C HIS A 348 -11.56 3.99 -4.76
N TYR A 349 -12.23 3.03 -4.13
CA TYR A 349 -13.62 2.65 -4.46
C TYR A 349 -14.65 3.57 -3.78
N GLU A 350 -14.24 4.69 -3.19
CA GLU A 350 -15.10 5.71 -2.55
C GLU A 350 -15.94 5.18 -1.37
N TYR A 351 -15.52 4.08 -0.73
CA TYR A 351 -16.23 3.51 0.43
C TYR A 351 -15.95 4.25 1.75
N LEU A 352 -14.96 5.15 1.76
CA LEU A 352 -14.57 6.01 2.88
C LEU A 352 -14.72 7.49 2.49
N SER A 353 -15.45 8.26 3.30
CA SER A 353 -15.69 9.70 3.09
C SER A 353 -14.93 10.57 4.10
N GLY A 354 -13.66 10.23 4.39
CA GLY A 354 -12.81 10.99 5.29
C GLY A 354 -12.25 12.25 4.63
N ASP A 355 -12.30 13.38 5.33
CA ASP A 355 -11.60 14.60 4.94
C ASP A 355 -10.11 14.49 5.29
N ASP A 356 -9.39 13.72 4.48
CA ASP A 356 -7.96 13.44 4.66
C ASP A 356 -7.05 14.61 4.17
N SER A 357 -7.67 15.73 3.76
CA SER A 357 -6.99 16.90 3.17
C SER A 357 -5.94 17.48 4.11
N LEU A 358 -6.32 17.75 5.37
CA LEU A 358 -5.43 18.33 6.37
C LEU A 358 -4.28 17.37 6.72
N TRP A 359 -4.57 16.09 6.91
CA TRP A 359 -3.56 15.10 7.25
C TRP A 359 -2.53 14.90 6.14
N ARG A 360 -2.92 15.07 4.87
CA ARG A 360 -1.97 15.04 3.75
C ARG A 360 -0.93 16.16 3.85
N TRP A 361 -1.35 17.36 4.25
CA TRP A 361 -0.43 18.48 4.49
C TRP A 361 0.49 18.24 5.69
N VAL A 362 -0.03 17.65 6.77
CA VAL A 362 0.80 17.22 7.91
C VAL A 362 1.84 16.19 7.46
N GLY A 363 1.47 15.23 6.60
CA GLY A 363 2.40 14.25 6.02
C GLY A 363 3.53 14.88 5.21
N ILE A 364 3.22 15.88 4.37
CA ILE A 364 4.24 16.68 3.67
C ILE A 364 5.17 17.37 4.67
N GLY A 365 4.60 18.02 5.71
CA GLY A 365 5.36 18.68 6.76
C GLY A 365 6.32 17.75 7.48
N VAL A 366 5.87 16.54 7.83
CA VAL A 366 6.69 15.50 8.48
C VAL A 366 7.84 15.08 7.57
N CYS A 367 7.58 14.82 6.28
CA CYS A 367 8.61 14.48 5.32
C CYS A 367 9.70 15.56 5.24
N TRP A 368 9.31 16.83 5.18
CA TRP A 368 10.23 17.98 5.15
C TRP A 368 11.03 18.15 6.45
N VAL A 369 10.37 18.07 7.61
CA VAL A 369 11.04 18.21 8.91
C VAL A 369 12.05 17.07 9.10
N SER A 370 11.66 15.84 8.80
CA SER A 370 12.57 14.68 8.87
C SER A 370 13.72 14.80 7.90
N TYR A 371 13.48 15.28 6.67
CA TYR A 371 14.52 15.48 5.67
C TYR A 371 15.55 16.53 6.11
N LEU A 372 15.09 17.70 6.55
CA LEU A 372 15.97 18.78 7.00
C LEU A 372 16.74 18.38 8.27
N TYR A 373 16.11 17.66 9.19
CA TYR A 373 16.78 17.12 10.37
C TYR A 373 17.95 16.20 10.00
N PHE A 374 17.73 15.30 9.04
CA PHE A 374 18.77 14.38 8.59
C PHE A 374 19.92 15.12 7.88
N VAL A 375 19.59 16.00 6.92
CA VAL A 375 20.59 16.81 6.20
C VAL A 375 21.41 17.66 7.16
N LYS A 376 20.80 18.17 8.23
CA LYS A 376 21.52 18.95 9.25
C LYS A 376 22.53 18.08 10.00
N ASN A 377 22.11 16.92 10.51
CA ASN A 377 22.99 16.04 11.28
C ASN A 377 24.16 15.53 10.43
N GLU A 378 23.93 15.26 9.15
CA GLU A 378 24.98 14.82 8.23
C GLU A 378 26.09 15.87 8.01
N ASN A 379 25.82 17.16 8.22
CA ASN A 379 26.84 18.21 8.13
C ASN A 379 27.58 18.47 9.46
N GLU A 380 27.09 17.89 10.57
CA GLU A 380 27.72 18.02 11.90
C GLU A 380 28.72 16.87 12.18
N ASP A 381 28.63 15.76 11.45
CA ASP A 381 29.55 14.62 11.42
C ASP A 381 30.62 14.77 10.32
#